data_AF-L9WRJ9-F1
#
_entry.id   AF-L9WRJ9-F1
#
_cell.length_a   1.000
_cell.length_b   1.000
_cell.length_c   1.000
_cell.angle_alpha   90.00
_cell.angle_beta   90.00
_cell.angle_gamma   90.00
#
_symmetry.space_group_name_H-M   'P 1'
#
loop_
_entity.id
_entity.type
_entity.pdbx_description
1 polymer ?
#
loop_
_entity_poly.entity_id
_entity_poly.type
_entity_poly.pdbx_seq_one_letter_code
_entity_poly.pdbx_strand_id
1 'polypeptide(L)' 'MSDERPTAKELRQGITVEVVQGDQDVESTDTEPVVGEVATVYGDEPEGPEVELKNGVVGHVQSVLHDE' A
#
# COMPACT_ATOMS: atom_id res chain seq x y z
N MET A 1 5.93 -13.99 -13.25
CA MET A 1 6.11 -12.54 -13.09
C MET A 1 6.57 -12.35 -11.66
N SER A 2 7.48 -11.43 -11.37
CA SER A 2 7.98 -11.29 -9.99
C SER A 2 6.83 -10.78 -9.12
N ASP A 3 6.22 -11.68 -8.34
CA ASP A 3 5.24 -11.40 -7.28
C ASP A 3 5.93 -10.74 -6.06
N GLU A 4 6.86 -9.83 -6.33
CA GLU A 4 7.66 -9.19 -5.30
C GLU A 4 6.88 -7.95 -4.84
N ARG A 5 6.25 -8.06 -3.66
CA ARG A 5 5.52 -6.95 -3.04
C ARG A 5 6.47 -5.74 -2.93
N PRO A 6 5.97 -4.52 -3.18
CA PRO A 6 6.79 -3.32 -3.12
C PRO A 6 7.37 -3.17 -1.71
N THR A 7 8.59 -2.65 -1.62
CA THR A 7 9.24 -2.38 -0.32
C THR A 7 9.01 -0.94 0.13
N ALA A 8 9.09 -0.68 1.43
CA ALA A 8 8.99 0.65 2.02
C ALA A 8 10.01 1.65 1.44
N LYS A 9 11.13 1.16 0.86
CA LYS A 9 12.13 1.99 0.19
C LYS A 9 11.67 2.54 -1.15
N GLU A 10 10.74 1.84 -1.80
CA GLU A 10 10.13 2.23 -3.07
C GLU A 10 8.95 3.19 -2.83
N LEU A 11 8.40 3.18 -1.62
CA LEU A 11 7.31 4.05 -1.18
C LEU A 11 7.84 5.38 -0.66
N ARG A 12 7.80 6.40 -1.54
CA ARG A 12 8.06 7.79 -1.15
C ARG A 12 6.74 8.51 -0.89
N GLN A 13 6.78 9.49 0.00
CA GLN A 13 5.65 10.40 0.21
C GLN A 13 5.22 11.03 -1.12
N GLY A 14 3.91 11.05 -1.37
CA GLY A 14 3.32 11.57 -2.60
C GLY A 14 3.24 10.58 -3.77
N ILE A 15 3.64 9.32 -3.60
CA ILE A 15 3.39 8.26 -4.60
C ILE A 15 1.98 7.72 -4.43
N THR A 16 1.28 7.52 -5.55
CA THR A 16 -0.03 6.84 -5.59
C THR A 16 0.15 5.32 -5.49
N VAL A 17 -0.55 4.72 -4.52
CA VAL A 17 -0.50 3.28 -4.22
C VAL A 17 -1.88 2.71 -3.98
N GLU A 18 -1.99 1.40 -4.11
CA GLU A 18 -3.15 0.59 -3.73
C GLU A 18 -2.89 -0.05 -2.37
N VAL A 19 -3.75 0.24 -1.40
CA VAL A 19 -3.66 -0.33 -0.05
C VAL A 19 -4.88 -1.19 0.27
N VAL A 20 -4.65 -2.27 1.00
CA VAL A 20 -5.72 -3.02 1.68
C VAL A 20 -5.68 -2.67 3.16
N GLN A 21 -6.83 -2.33 3.72
CA GLN A 21 -6.94 -1.96 5.13
C GLN A 21 -6.63 -3.17 6.01
N GLY A 22 -5.83 -3.00 7.06
CA GLY A 22 -5.38 -4.10 7.93
C GLY A 22 -6.51 -4.81 8.68
N ASP A 23 -7.69 -4.19 8.82
CA ASP A 23 -8.91 -4.83 9.34
C ASP A 23 -9.53 -5.84 8.35
N GLN A 24 -8.99 -5.94 7.13
CA GLN A 24 -9.44 -6.84 6.07
C GLN A 24 -8.33 -7.83 5.70
N ASP A 25 -8.73 -9.02 5.23
CA ASP A 25 -7.79 -10.03 4.75
C ASP A 25 -6.97 -9.48 3.57
N VAL A 26 -5.69 -9.20 3.81
CA VAL A 26 -4.74 -8.69 2.81
C VAL A 26 -4.52 -9.63 1.62
N GLU A 27 -4.87 -10.91 1.77
CA GLU A 27 -4.83 -11.93 0.70
C GLU A 27 -6.16 -12.07 -0.06
N SER A 28 -7.22 -11.39 0.37
CA SER A 28 -8.53 -11.48 -0.28
C SER A 28 -8.57 -10.64 -1.54
N THR A 29 -8.81 -11.30 -2.67
CA THR A 29 -9.04 -10.65 -3.98
C THR A 29 -10.46 -10.09 -4.14
N ASP A 30 -11.34 -10.37 -3.18
CA ASP A 30 -12.75 -9.94 -3.19
C ASP A 30 -12.93 -8.51 -2.65
N THR A 31 -11.91 -8.00 -1.95
CA THR A 31 -11.91 -6.65 -1.39
C THR A 31 -11.29 -5.68 -2.37
N GLU A 32 -12.02 -4.62 -2.70
CA GLU A 32 -11.50 -3.54 -3.55
C GLU A 32 -10.42 -2.75 -2.79
N PRO A 33 -9.17 -2.71 -3.28
CA PRO A 33 -8.11 -1.94 -2.64
C PRO A 33 -8.40 -0.43 -2.73
N VAL A 34 -7.95 0.30 -1.72
CA VAL A 34 -8.08 1.76 -1.68
C VAL A 34 -6.89 2.39 -2.38
N VAL A 35 -7.17 3.22 -3.39
CA VAL A 35 -6.15 4.01 -4.08
C VAL A 35 -5.93 5.34 -3.37
N GLY A 36 -4.68 5.71 -3.12
CA GLY A 36 -4.35 7.06 -2.69
C GLY A 36 -2.86 7.35 -2.61
N GLU A 37 -2.53 8.59 -2.29
CA GLU A 37 -1.13 9.03 -2.15
C GLU A 37 -0.58 8.73 -0.75
N VAL A 38 0.63 8.18 -0.68
CA VAL A 38 1.34 7.94 0.59
C VAL A 38 1.60 9.27 1.31
N ALA A 39 1.11 9.38 2.55
CA ALA A 39 1.44 10.44 3.49
C ALA A 39 2.57 10.02 4.43
N THR A 40 2.48 8.83 5.03
CA THR A 40 3.47 8.32 5.99
C THR A 40 3.68 6.82 5.77
N VAL A 41 4.92 6.35 5.92
CA VAL A 41 5.25 4.92 5.91
C VAL A 41 5.60 4.50 7.34
N TYR A 42 4.90 3.52 7.89
CA TYR A 42 5.11 3.03 9.26
C TYR A 42 6.14 1.90 9.32
N GLY A 43 6.10 0.98 8.36
CA GLY A 43 6.95 -0.20 8.39
C GLY A 43 6.93 -1.00 7.08
N ASP A 44 7.89 -1.91 6.95
CA ASP A 44 7.97 -2.90 5.88
C ASP A 44 7.62 -4.26 6.48
N GLU A 45 6.42 -4.75 6.20
CA GLU A 45 5.90 -5.99 6.74
C GLU A 45 5.88 -7.10 5.69
N PRO A 46 5.83 -8.39 6.10
CA PRO A 46 5.78 -9.51 5.16
C PRO A 46 4.58 -9.43 4.20
N GLU A 47 3.51 -8.78 4.66
CA GLU A 47 2.27 -8.56 3.90
C GLU A 47 2.35 -7.33 2.98
N GLY A 48 3.46 -6.61 2.98
CA GLY A 48 3.63 -5.35 2.28
C GLY A 48 3.71 -4.18 3.25
N PRO A 49 4.29 -3.05 2.84
CA PRO A 49 4.54 -1.93 3.74
C PRO A 49 3.24 -1.30 4.24
N GLU A 50 3.18 -1.05 5.54
CA GLU A 50 2.07 -0.31 6.14
C GLU A 50 2.27 1.20 5.93
N VAL A 51 1.26 1.83 5.35
CA VAL A 51 1.27 3.27 5.05
C VAL A 51 -0.03 3.94 5.47
N GLU A 52 0.09 5.22 5.84
CA GLU A 52 -1.03 6.15 5.91
C GLU A 52 -1.10 6.92 4.58
N LEU A 53 -2.28 6.96 3.99
CA LEU A 53 -2.59 7.75 2.81
C LEU A 53 -2.99 9.18 3.20
N LYS A 54 -2.83 10.16 2.31
CA LYS A 54 -3.21 11.57 2.55
C LYS A 54 -4.70 11.76 2.85
N ASN A 55 -5.55 10.79 2.50
CA ASN A 55 -6.97 10.78 2.83
C ASN A 55 -7.26 10.28 4.26
N GLY A 56 -6.24 9.90 5.04
CA GLY A 56 -6.34 9.37 6.40
C GLY A 56 -6.59 7.86 6.50
N VAL A 57 -6.56 7.13 5.38
CA VAL A 57 -6.68 5.67 5.36
C VAL A 57 -5.32 5.03 5.67
N VAL A 58 -5.31 4.05 6.59
CA VAL A 58 -4.12 3.23 6.90
C VAL A 58 -4.32 1.82 6.36
N GLY A 59 -3.27 1.25 5.74
CA GLY A 59 -3.31 -0.11 5.21
C GLY A 59 -1.97 -0.58 4.64
N HIS A 60 -1.93 -1.84 4.23
CA HIS A 60 -0.76 -2.45 3.60
C HIS A 60 -0.78 -2.23 2.10
N VAL A 61 0.35 -1.79 1.53
CA VAL A 61 0.46 -1.62 0.09
C VAL A 61 0.50 -2.97 -0.62
N GLN A 62 -0.45 -3.19 -1.53
CA GLN A 62 -0.39 -4.31 -2.47
C GLN A 62 0.41 -3.94 -3.72
N SER A 63 0.17 -2.76 -4.27
CA SER A 63 0.74 -2.33 -5.57
C SER A 63 1.04 -0.84 -5.58
N VAL A 64 2.07 -0.47 -6.33
CA VAL A 64 2.43 0.94 -6.58
C VAL A 64 1.92 1.32 -7.96
N LEU A 65 1.08 2.35 -8.04
CA LEU A 65 0.43 2.75 -9.30
C LEU A 65 1.23 3.74 -10.16
N HIS A 66 2.29 4.36 -9.62
CA HIS A 66 3.22 5.28 -10.32
C HIS A 66 2.56 6.15 -11.41
N ASP A 67 2.14 7.37 -11.06
CA ASP A 67 1.82 8.39 -12.08
C ASP A 67 3.14 8.93 -12.64
N GLU A 68 3.28 8.84 -13.96
CA GLU A 68 4.43 9.27 -14.77
C GLU A 68 4.80 10.77 -14.67
#